data_AF-A0A9W8RX77-F1
#
_entry.id   AF-A0A9W8RX77-F1
#
_cell.length_a   1.000
_cell.length_b   1.000
_cell.length_c   1.000
_cell.angle_alpha   90.00
_cell.angle_beta   90.00
_cell.angle_gamma   90.00
#
_symmetry.space_group_name_H-M   'P 1'
#
loop_
_entity.id
_entity.type
_entity.pdbx_description
1 polymer ?
#
loop_
_entity_poly.entity_id
_entity_poly.type
_entity_poly.pdbx_seq_one_letter_code
_entity_poly.pdbx_strand_id
1 'polypeptide(L)'
;MASISSLPLHLVAEILQLLDNIQQLPPILLSHRLFYSAYLDTPALPLDILRSQIPDHLLPLAVAAYRSQKSIRDLNDIDVEGFLTKCYDNPLRDVDGSQLHLSVGQALQIGRIDDAMSELREEFTSCSLSKLYGVRQDDSMLNERGLSPDETYRISRALYRFQIYRNLFLDKEQELDLFSPLNDKEEEEEDTKPDLNQKKLFFDRHSPWVNEQLACVYDYLETRLTGGEFLKQFAL
;
A
#
# COMPACT_ATOMS: atom_id res chain seq x y z
N MET A 1 -43.05 1.62 -15.18
CA MET A 1 -42.02 1.95 -14.18
C MET A 1 -40.68 1.54 -14.75
N ALA A 2 -39.73 2.47 -14.86
CA ALA A 2 -38.39 2.15 -15.37
C ALA A 2 -37.70 1.20 -14.38
N SER A 3 -37.37 0.00 -14.83
CA SER A 3 -36.61 -0.98 -14.06
C SER A 3 -35.13 -0.88 -14.47
N ILE A 4 -34.22 -1.09 -13.53
CA ILE A 4 -32.78 -1.18 -13.82
C ILE A 4 -32.44 -2.21 -14.90
N SER A 5 -33.31 -3.23 -15.06
CA SER A 5 -33.23 -4.26 -16.10
C SER A 5 -33.48 -3.76 -17.53
N SER A 6 -34.02 -2.54 -17.68
CA SER A 6 -34.29 -1.90 -18.99
C SER A 6 -33.22 -0.88 -19.39
N LEU A 7 -32.20 -0.67 -18.55
CA LEU A 7 -31.11 0.26 -18.85
C LEU A 7 -30.08 -0.35 -19.80
N PRO A 8 -29.49 0.45 -20.71
CA PRO A 8 -28.29 0.07 -21.44
C PRO A 8 -27.14 -0.33 -20.52
N LEU A 9 -26.30 -1.26 -20.98
CA LEU A 9 -25.18 -1.79 -20.20
C LEU A 9 -24.19 -0.72 -19.73
N HIS A 10 -23.91 0.29 -20.55
CA HIS A 10 -23.03 1.40 -20.18
C HIS A 10 -23.56 2.20 -18.98
N LEU A 11 -24.88 2.48 -18.91
CA LEU A 11 -25.47 3.16 -17.76
C LEU A 11 -25.45 2.28 -16.51
N VAL A 12 -25.60 0.97 -16.67
CA VAL A 12 -25.44 0.02 -15.56
C VAL A 12 -23.99 0.03 -15.06
N ALA A 13 -23.00 0.08 -15.95
CA ALA A 13 -21.59 0.19 -15.58
C ALA A 13 -21.28 1.52 -14.87
N GLU A 14 -21.83 2.65 -15.33
CA GLU A 14 -21.73 3.94 -14.63
C GLU A 14 -22.34 3.89 -13.23
N ILE A 15 -23.47 3.21 -13.06
CA ILE A 15 -24.06 2.99 -11.72
C ILE A 15 -23.12 2.15 -10.84
N LEU A 16 -22.51 1.11 -11.40
CA LEU A 16 -21.54 0.28 -10.68
C LEU A 16 -20.25 1.03 -10.34
N GLN A 17 -19.86 2.03 -11.12
CA GLN A 17 -18.70 2.88 -10.85
C GLN A 17 -18.89 3.75 -9.60
N LEU A 18 -20.14 4.05 -9.22
CA LEU A 18 -20.46 4.80 -8.00
C LEU A 18 -20.28 4.00 -6.72
N LEU A 19 -19.80 2.76 -6.79
CA LEU A 19 -19.45 2.00 -5.59
C LEU A 19 -18.22 2.63 -4.93
N ASP A 20 -18.31 2.84 -3.61
CA ASP A 20 -17.21 3.41 -2.82
C ASP A 20 -16.16 2.35 -2.43
N ASN A 21 -16.49 1.06 -2.55
CA ASN A 21 -15.62 -0.03 -2.12
C ASN A 21 -15.68 -1.21 -3.10
N ILE A 22 -14.50 -1.61 -3.59
CA ILE A 22 -14.37 -2.71 -4.57
C ILE A 22 -14.85 -4.07 -4.03
N GLN A 23 -14.84 -4.28 -2.70
CA GLN A 23 -15.33 -5.52 -2.07
C GLN A 23 -16.84 -5.71 -2.24
N GLN A 24 -17.59 -4.66 -2.57
CA GLN A 24 -19.03 -4.73 -2.85
C GLN A 24 -19.33 -5.25 -4.26
N LEU A 25 -18.36 -5.19 -5.18
CA LEU A 25 -18.57 -5.57 -6.58
C LEU A 25 -18.90 -7.07 -6.76
N PRO A 26 -18.17 -8.03 -6.15
CA PRO A 26 -18.45 -9.46 -6.33
C PRO A 26 -19.89 -9.90 -6.01
N PRO A 27 -20.48 -9.58 -4.83
CA PRO A 27 -21.85 -9.97 -4.55
C PRO A 27 -22.86 -9.33 -5.53
N ILE A 28 -22.60 -8.11 -6.02
CA ILE A 28 -23.44 -7.46 -7.03
C ILE A 28 -23.37 -8.19 -8.37
N LEU A 29 -22.16 -8.55 -8.82
CA LEU A 29 -21.98 -9.32 -10.07
C LEU A 29 -22.67 -10.69 -10.01
N LEU A 30 -22.64 -11.33 -8.84
CA LEU A 30 -23.29 -12.62 -8.62
C LEU A 30 -24.81 -12.53 -8.46
N SER A 31 -25.35 -11.34 -8.16
CA SER A 31 -26.78 -11.15 -7.92
C SER A 31 -27.63 -11.27 -9.18
N HIS A 32 -27.14 -10.77 -10.32
CA HIS A 32 -27.90 -10.74 -11.56
C HIS A 32 -27.02 -10.64 -12.81
N ARG A 33 -27.42 -11.37 -13.86
CA ARG A 33 -26.70 -11.42 -15.15
C ARG A 33 -26.44 -10.06 -15.80
N LEU A 34 -27.31 -9.07 -15.57
CA LEU A 34 -27.20 -7.71 -16.09
C LEU A 34 -25.90 -7.04 -15.62
N PHE A 35 -25.59 -7.16 -14.32
CA PHE A 35 -24.39 -6.57 -13.75
C PHE A 35 -23.14 -7.27 -14.25
N TYR A 36 -23.20 -8.61 -14.36
CA TYR A 36 -22.13 -9.38 -14.97
C TYR A 36 -21.89 -9.01 -16.44
N SER A 37 -22.94 -8.84 -17.24
CA SER A 37 -22.81 -8.39 -18.64
C SER A 37 -22.28 -6.96 -18.76
N ALA A 38 -22.69 -6.06 -17.86
CA ALA A 38 -22.17 -4.69 -17.84
C ALA A 38 -20.67 -4.65 -17.49
N TYR A 39 -20.23 -5.50 -16.56
CA TYR A 39 -18.82 -5.68 -16.24
C TYR A 39 -18.02 -6.22 -17.43
N LEU A 40 -18.54 -7.22 -18.16
CA LEU A 40 -17.86 -7.76 -19.34
C LEU A 40 -17.71 -6.72 -20.46
N ASP A 41 -18.68 -5.82 -20.59
CA ASP A 41 -18.68 -4.73 -21.58
C ASP A 41 -17.72 -3.58 -21.18
N THR A 42 -17.47 -3.41 -19.88
CA THR A 42 -16.65 -2.32 -19.33
C THR A 42 -15.44 -2.84 -18.54
N PRO A 43 -14.33 -3.19 -19.23
CA PRO A 43 -13.12 -3.73 -18.60
C PRO A 43 -12.43 -2.77 -17.60
N ALA A 44 -12.63 -1.46 -17.74
CA ALA A 44 -12.04 -0.45 -16.85
C ALA A 44 -12.73 -0.35 -15.47
N LEU A 45 -13.92 -0.93 -15.32
CA LEU A 45 -14.78 -0.76 -14.15
C LEU A 45 -14.07 -1.02 -12.80
N PRO A 46 -13.25 -2.09 -12.63
CA PRO A 46 -12.57 -2.33 -11.35
C PRO A 46 -11.55 -1.25 -11.01
N LEU A 47 -10.85 -0.69 -12.01
CA LEU A 47 -9.91 0.40 -11.80
C LEU A 47 -10.64 1.69 -11.42
N ASP A 48 -11.79 1.94 -12.05
CA ASP A 48 -12.58 3.14 -11.78
C ASP A 48 -13.21 3.13 -10.37
N ILE A 49 -13.64 1.96 -9.89
CA ILE A 49 -14.07 1.79 -8.49
C ILE A 49 -12.88 1.93 -7.52
N LEU A 50 -11.67 1.51 -7.91
CA LEU A 50 -10.50 1.76 -7.07
C LEU A 50 -10.12 3.24 -6.99
N ARG A 51 -10.41 4.04 -8.01
CA ARG A 51 -10.20 5.49 -8.00
C ARG A 51 -11.19 6.23 -7.09
N SER A 52 -12.38 5.70 -6.88
CA SER A 52 -13.33 6.25 -5.89
C SER A 52 -12.89 5.89 -4.46
N GLN A 53 -12.32 4.70 -4.26
CA GLN A 53 -11.84 4.25 -2.95
C GLN A 53 -10.49 4.89 -2.55
N ILE A 54 -9.52 4.94 -3.46
CA ILE A 54 -8.13 5.33 -3.18
C ILE A 54 -7.82 6.66 -3.89
N PRO A 55 -7.25 7.66 -3.18
CA PRO A 55 -6.84 8.91 -3.82
C PRO A 55 -5.88 8.68 -5.01
N ASP A 56 -6.08 9.43 -6.10
CA ASP A 56 -5.34 9.26 -7.36
C ASP A 56 -3.81 9.26 -7.20
N HIS A 57 -3.30 10.00 -6.22
CA HIS A 57 -1.86 10.12 -5.95
C HIS A 57 -1.30 8.97 -5.10
N LEU A 58 -2.15 8.16 -4.46
CA LEU A 58 -1.79 6.95 -3.71
C LEU A 58 -2.06 5.67 -4.51
N LEU A 59 -3.02 5.68 -5.42
CA LEU A 59 -3.37 4.52 -6.25
C LEU A 59 -2.16 3.87 -6.95
N PRO A 60 -1.23 4.63 -7.58
CA PRO A 60 0.05 4.11 -8.06
C PRO A 60 0.83 3.25 -7.07
N LEU A 61 0.90 3.69 -5.82
CA LEU A 61 1.66 3.03 -4.76
C LEU A 61 0.92 1.77 -4.27
N ALA A 62 -0.40 1.81 -4.20
CA ALA A 62 -1.23 0.64 -3.91
C ALA A 62 -1.04 -0.46 -4.97
N VAL A 63 -1.03 -0.08 -6.25
CA VAL A 63 -0.74 -0.99 -7.37
C VAL A 63 0.69 -1.53 -7.28
N ALA A 64 1.68 -0.70 -6.96
CA ALA A 64 3.07 -1.14 -6.80
C ALA A 64 3.24 -2.10 -5.60
N ALA A 65 2.56 -1.85 -4.49
CA ALA A 65 2.53 -2.75 -3.33
C ALA A 65 1.91 -4.11 -3.70
N TYR A 66 0.82 -4.11 -4.47
CA TYR A 66 0.23 -5.35 -4.99
C TYR A 66 1.17 -6.10 -5.94
N ARG A 67 1.78 -5.40 -6.91
CA ARG A 67 2.70 -6.01 -7.90
C ARG A 67 3.94 -6.60 -7.24
N SER A 68 4.53 -5.89 -6.27
CA SER A 68 5.68 -6.40 -5.50
C SER A 68 5.29 -7.65 -4.71
N GLN A 69 4.14 -7.64 -4.02
CA GLN A 69 3.65 -8.81 -3.28
C GLN A 69 3.40 -10.01 -4.20
N LYS A 70 2.80 -9.79 -5.37
CA LYS A 70 2.55 -10.84 -6.35
C LYS A 70 3.85 -11.45 -6.86
N SER A 71 4.83 -10.61 -7.17
CA SER A 71 6.10 -11.06 -7.74
C SER A 71 6.88 -12.00 -6.82
N ILE A 72 6.81 -11.78 -5.50
CA ILE A 72 7.37 -12.70 -4.49
C ILE A 72 6.64 -14.04 -4.50
N ARG A 73 5.30 -14.01 -4.48
CA ARG A 73 4.47 -15.23 -4.44
C ARG A 73 4.69 -16.11 -5.65
N ASP A 74 4.94 -15.49 -6.80
CA ASP A 74 5.21 -16.19 -8.05
C ASP A 74 6.67 -16.68 -8.16
N LEU A 75 7.50 -16.51 -7.12
CA LEU A 75 8.91 -16.98 -7.03
C LEU A 75 9.79 -16.55 -8.20
N ASN A 76 9.49 -15.41 -8.82
CA ASN A 76 10.32 -14.87 -9.90
C ASN A 76 11.50 -14.12 -9.29
N ASP A 77 12.71 -14.38 -9.77
CA ASP A 77 13.86 -13.53 -9.46
C ASP A 77 13.57 -12.13 -9.99
N ILE A 78 13.38 -11.17 -9.08
CA ILE A 78 12.92 -9.83 -9.42
C ILE A 78 14.14 -8.99 -9.73
N ASP A 79 14.25 -8.51 -10.96
CA ASP A 79 15.10 -7.36 -11.26
C ASP A 79 14.54 -6.13 -10.54
N VAL A 80 15.12 -5.83 -9.37
CA VAL A 80 14.67 -4.77 -8.47
C VAL A 80 14.76 -3.40 -9.15
N GLU A 81 15.80 -3.15 -9.94
CA GLU A 81 15.97 -1.88 -10.63
C GLU A 81 14.90 -1.68 -11.72
N GLY A 82 14.69 -2.71 -12.55
CA GLY A 82 13.63 -2.72 -13.55
C GLY A 82 12.23 -2.59 -12.93
N PHE A 83 11.99 -3.28 -11.81
CA PHE A 83 10.73 -3.18 -11.07
C PHE A 83 10.48 -1.76 -10.54
N LEU A 84 11.46 -1.17 -9.86
CA LEU A 84 11.33 0.16 -9.28
C LEU A 84 11.14 1.23 -10.37
N THR A 85 11.87 1.13 -11.47
CA THR A 85 11.71 2.01 -12.65
C THR A 85 10.28 1.92 -13.19
N LYS A 86 9.78 0.70 -13.42
CA LYS A 86 8.42 0.51 -13.93
C LYS A 86 7.35 1.01 -12.97
N CYS A 87 7.49 0.73 -11.68
CA CYS A 87 6.49 1.05 -10.67
C CYS A 87 6.45 2.54 -10.28
N TYR A 88 7.59 3.25 -10.28
CA TYR A 88 7.60 4.68 -9.97
C TYR A 88 7.38 5.56 -11.20
N ASP A 89 7.91 5.17 -12.36
CA ASP A 89 7.83 6.03 -13.55
C ASP A 89 6.56 5.78 -14.38
N ASN A 90 6.02 4.55 -14.34
CA ASN A 90 4.82 4.16 -15.10
C ASN A 90 3.85 3.26 -14.29
N PRO A 91 3.39 3.68 -13.09
CA PRO A 91 2.63 2.84 -12.17
C PRO A 91 1.31 2.30 -12.75
N LEU A 92 0.61 3.11 -13.56
CA LEU A 92 -0.72 2.81 -14.09
C LEU A 92 -0.71 2.36 -15.56
N ARG A 93 0.47 1.94 -16.06
CA ARG A 93 0.59 1.33 -17.38
C ARG A 93 0.89 -0.15 -17.28
N ASP A 94 0.42 -0.90 -18.26
CA ASP A 94 0.79 -2.31 -18.44
C ASP A 94 2.13 -2.43 -19.18
N VAL A 95 2.66 -3.66 -19.30
CA VAL A 95 3.90 -3.99 -20.03
C VAL A 95 3.88 -3.41 -21.45
N ASP A 96 2.72 -3.42 -22.09
CA ASP A 96 2.53 -2.96 -23.48
C ASP A 96 2.32 -1.43 -23.59
N GLY A 97 2.39 -0.70 -22.48
CA GLY A 97 2.18 0.76 -22.43
C GLY A 97 0.72 1.20 -22.46
N SER A 98 -0.23 0.25 -22.52
CA SER A 98 -1.67 0.48 -22.40
C SER A 98 -2.09 0.86 -20.97
N GLN A 99 -3.30 1.40 -20.81
CA GLN A 99 -3.87 1.66 -19.48
C GLN A 99 -3.97 0.35 -18.68
N LEU A 100 -3.66 0.43 -17.39
CA LEU A 100 -3.73 -0.71 -16.48
C LEU A 100 -5.12 -1.36 -16.52
N HIS A 101 -5.17 -2.62 -16.93
CA HIS A 101 -6.36 -3.43 -16.86
C HIS A 101 -6.29 -4.36 -15.65
N LEU A 102 -7.23 -4.22 -14.71
CA LEU A 102 -7.29 -5.04 -13.51
C LEU A 102 -8.48 -5.99 -13.60
N SER A 103 -8.22 -7.28 -13.44
CA SER A 103 -9.29 -8.22 -13.12
C SER A 103 -9.90 -7.88 -11.75
N VAL A 104 -11.17 -8.26 -11.53
CA VAL A 104 -11.84 -8.09 -10.23
C VAL A 104 -11.01 -8.70 -9.10
N GLY A 105 -10.41 -9.88 -9.31
CA GLY A 105 -9.55 -10.51 -8.31
C GLY A 105 -8.34 -9.65 -7.93
N GLN A 106 -7.68 -9.02 -8.91
CA GLN A 106 -6.56 -8.11 -8.65
C GLN A 106 -7.01 -6.84 -7.93
N ALA A 107 -8.12 -6.25 -8.37
CA ALA A 107 -8.67 -5.05 -7.76
C ALA A 107 -9.08 -5.28 -6.29
N LEU A 108 -9.66 -6.44 -5.99
CA LEU A 108 -9.98 -6.84 -4.62
C LEU A 108 -8.74 -6.98 -3.74
N GLN A 109 -7.62 -7.50 -4.27
CA GLN A 109 -6.37 -7.57 -3.50
C GLN A 109 -5.80 -6.18 -3.23
N ILE A 110 -5.84 -5.28 -4.22
CA ILE A 110 -5.41 -3.89 -4.05
C ILE A 110 -6.27 -3.20 -2.97
N GLY A 111 -7.59 -3.35 -3.04
CA GLY A 111 -8.50 -2.81 -2.02
C GLY A 111 -8.20 -3.35 -0.62
N ARG A 112 -7.91 -4.65 -0.48
CA ARG A 112 -7.53 -5.23 0.82
C ARG A 112 -6.21 -4.68 1.37
N ILE A 113 -5.24 -4.42 0.49
CA ILE A 113 -3.99 -3.78 0.89
C ILE A 113 -4.29 -2.37 1.39
N ASP A 114 -5.10 -1.59 0.67
CA ASP A 114 -5.48 -0.23 1.09
C ASP A 114 -6.27 -0.20 2.40
N ASP A 115 -7.21 -1.14 2.59
CA ASP A 115 -7.95 -1.30 3.84
C ASP A 115 -6.98 -1.55 5.01
N ALA A 116 -6.05 -2.49 4.86
CA ALA A 116 -5.04 -2.79 5.88
C ALA A 116 -4.10 -1.59 6.14
N MET A 117 -3.71 -0.86 5.10
CA MET A 117 -2.89 0.36 5.27
C MET A 117 -3.66 1.48 5.96
N SER A 118 -4.97 1.59 5.71
CA SER A 118 -5.84 2.55 6.37
C SER A 118 -6.01 2.26 7.86
N GLU A 119 -6.20 0.99 8.24
CA GLU A 119 -6.20 0.55 9.64
C GLU A 119 -4.88 0.87 10.34
N LEU A 120 -3.75 0.51 9.71
CA LEU A 120 -2.41 0.81 10.24
C LEU A 120 -2.17 2.31 10.39
N ARG A 121 -2.64 3.12 9.44
CA ARG A 121 -2.54 4.58 9.50
C ARG A 121 -3.31 5.13 10.70
N GLU A 122 -4.54 4.67 10.92
CA GLU A 122 -5.36 5.13 12.04
C GLU A 122 -4.72 4.79 13.39
N GLU A 123 -4.20 3.57 13.52
CA GLU A 123 -3.48 3.14 14.73
C GLU A 123 -2.18 3.93 14.93
N PHE A 124 -1.39 4.12 13.87
CA PHE A 124 -0.16 4.95 13.90
C PHE A 124 -0.49 6.37 14.34
N THR A 125 -1.55 6.95 13.80
CA THR A 125 -2.00 8.30 14.09
C THR A 125 -2.44 8.41 15.55
N SER A 126 -3.30 7.51 16.01
CA SER A 126 -3.77 7.49 17.39
C SER A 126 -2.59 7.34 18.37
N CYS A 127 -1.65 6.44 18.08
CA CYS A 127 -0.47 6.23 18.92
C CYS A 127 0.42 7.49 18.95
N SER A 128 0.70 8.06 17.78
CA SER A 128 1.58 9.23 17.67
C SER A 128 0.97 10.46 18.36
N LEU A 129 -0.31 10.73 18.15
CA LEU A 129 -1.01 11.84 18.81
C LEU A 129 -1.07 11.63 20.32
N SER A 130 -1.34 10.40 20.80
CA SER A 130 -1.35 10.11 22.24
C SER A 130 0.00 10.38 22.91
N LYS A 131 1.11 10.00 22.24
CA LYS A 131 2.48 10.28 22.70
C LYS A 131 2.80 11.77 22.70
N LEU A 132 2.38 12.50 21.66
CA LEU A 132 2.66 13.94 21.51
C LEU A 132 1.93 14.79 22.56
N TYR A 133 0.66 14.49 22.83
CA TYR A 133 -0.15 15.27 23.76
C TYR A 133 -0.08 14.79 25.21
N GLY A 134 0.62 13.67 25.48
CA GLY A 134 0.72 13.10 26.83
C GLY A 134 -0.62 12.65 27.41
N VAL A 135 -1.63 12.47 26.56
CA VAL A 135 -3.00 12.15 26.95
C VAL A 135 -3.04 10.67 27.34
N ARG A 136 -3.26 10.40 28.64
CA ARG A 136 -3.71 9.09 29.10
C ARG A 136 -5.08 8.82 28.48
N GLN A 137 -5.35 7.57 28.08
CA GLN A 137 -6.53 7.10 27.33
C GLN A 137 -7.92 7.57 27.82
N ASP A 138 -8.03 8.22 28.98
CA ASP A 138 -9.29 8.64 29.61
C ASP A 138 -9.71 10.09 29.35
N ASP A 139 -8.84 10.98 28.86
CA ASP A 139 -9.25 12.37 28.57
C ASP A 139 -9.70 12.50 27.12
N SER A 140 -11.02 12.56 26.95
CA SER A 140 -11.74 12.79 25.69
C SER A 140 -11.51 14.20 25.13
N MET A 141 -10.26 14.49 24.78
CA MET A 141 -9.82 15.65 24.00
C MET A 141 -9.57 15.26 22.53
N LEU A 142 -10.41 14.37 22.00
CA LEU A 142 -10.55 14.13 20.56
C LEU A 142 -11.30 15.29 19.86
N ASN A 143 -11.08 16.54 20.27
CA ASN A 143 -11.75 17.69 19.69
C ASN A 143 -10.80 18.48 18.76
N GLU A 144 -11.08 18.28 17.46
CA GLU A 144 -11.13 19.28 16.38
C GLU A 144 -9.93 19.49 15.45
N ARG A 145 -8.76 18.92 15.69
CA ARG A 145 -7.70 18.86 14.66
C ARG A 145 -7.30 17.41 14.40
N GLY A 146 -8.16 16.72 13.64
CA GLY A 146 -7.73 15.53 12.92
C GLY A 146 -6.54 15.84 12.01
N LEU A 147 -5.86 14.80 11.54
CA LEU A 147 -4.75 14.96 10.61
C LEU A 147 -5.17 15.83 9.42
N SER A 148 -4.29 16.74 9.04
CA SER A 148 -4.41 17.42 7.75
C SER A 148 -4.38 16.38 6.61
N PRO A 149 -5.00 16.70 5.46
CA PRO A 149 -4.93 15.82 4.29
C PRO A 149 -3.47 15.52 3.88
N ASP A 150 -2.57 16.49 4.07
CA ASP A 150 -1.14 16.33 3.78
C ASP A 150 -0.44 15.36 4.74
N GLU A 151 -0.79 15.38 6.03
CA GLU A 151 -0.24 14.42 7.01
C GLU A 151 -0.76 13.02 6.73
N THR A 152 -2.06 12.89 6.45
CA THR A 152 -2.70 11.63 6.04
C THR A 152 -2.00 11.07 4.80
N TYR A 153 -1.73 11.91 3.81
CA TYR A 153 -0.99 11.54 2.61
C TYR A 153 0.44 11.08 2.92
N ARG A 154 1.19 11.84 3.73
CA ARG A 154 2.59 11.50 4.09
C ARG A 154 2.68 10.14 4.79
N ILE A 155 1.78 9.88 5.75
CA ILE A 155 1.74 8.62 6.50
C ILE A 155 1.35 7.47 5.58
N SER A 156 0.26 7.63 4.80
CA SER A 156 -0.20 6.59 3.87
C SER A 156 0.87 6.26 2.83
N ARG A 157 1.54 7.28 2.29
CA ARG A 157 2.66 7.10 1.34
C ARG A 157 3.84 6.37 1.96
N ALA A 158 4.19 6.67 3.22
CA ALA A 158 5.26 5.98 3.93
C ALA A 158 4.91 4.51 4.18
N LEU A 159 3.67 4.21 4.60
CA LEU A 159 3.18 2.83 4.77
C LEU A 159 3.22 2.02 3.47
N TYR A 160 2.79 2.60 2.34
CA TYR A 160 2.89 1.94 1.05
C TYR A 160 4.33 1.66 0.63
N ARG A 161 5.23 2.62 0.83
CA ARG A 161 6.66 2.43 0.54
C ARG A 161 7.29 1.37 1.44
N PHE A 162 6.90 1.34 2.70
CA PHE A 162 7.31 0.30 3.64
C PHE A 162 6.84 -1.07 3.14
N GLN A 163 5.58 -1.20 2.74
CA GLN A 163 5.07 -2.47 2.19
C GLN A 163 5.86 -2.91 0.95
N ILE A 164 6.15 -1.99 0.01
CA ILE A 164 6.95 -2.27 -1.19
C ILE A 164 8.37 -2.70 -0.80
N TYR A 165 9.00 -1.97 0.13
CA TYR A 165 10.33 -2.30 0.63
C TYR A 165 10.36 -3.71 1.24
N ARG A 166 9.44 -4.00 2.17
CA ARG A 166 9.33 -5.31 2.81
C ARG A 166 9.14 -6.39 1.75
N ASN A 167 8.22 -6.18 0.80
CA ASN A 167 8.00 -7.11 -0.29
C ASN A 167 9.27 -7.40 -1.12
N LEU A 168 10.08 -6.39 -1.44
CA LEU A 168 11.24 -6.59 -2.31
C LEU A 168 12.45 -7.20 -1.59
N PHE A 169 12.58 -6.99 -0.27
CA PHE A 169 13.82 -7.26 0.44
C PHE A 169 13.69 -8.24 1.62
N LEU A 170 12.50 -8.58 2.13
CA LEU A 170 12.37 -9.35 3.38
C LEU A 170 12.83 -10.77 3.35
N ASP A 171 12.52 -11.47 2.27
CA ASP A 171 12.86 -12.89 2.19
C ASP A 171 14.38 -13.09 2.10
N LYS A 172 15.15 -11.99 1.89
CA LYS A 172 16.61 -11.94 1.91
C LYS A 172 17.18 -11.50 3.29
N GLU A 173 16.34 -11.00 4.20
CA GLU A 173 16.74 -10.40 5.48
C GLU A 173 16.89 -11.40 6.65
N GLN A 174 16.72 -12.71 6.43
CA GLN A 174 17.12 -13.69 7.46
C GLN A 174 18.64 -13.66 7.78
N GLU A 175 19.45 -12.81 7.13
CA GLU A 175 20.90 -12.74 7.36
C GLU A 175 21.52 -11.35 7.67
N LEU A 176 20.82 -10.21 7.65
CA LEU A 176 21.49 -8.92 7.95
C LEU A 176 20.64 -7.86 8.68
N ASP A 177 21.17 -7.43 9.82
CA ASP A 177 20.76 -6.24 10.60
C ASP A 177 20.73 -4.99 9.71
N LEU A 178 19.53 -4.43 9.55
CA LEU A 178 19.21 -3.31 8.66
C LEU A 178 19.84 -1.96 9.04
N PHE A 179 20.35 -1.81 10.26
CA PHE A 179 20.81 -0.53 10.80
C PHE A 179 22.12 -0.66 11.58
N SER A 180 23.00 -1.59 11.19
CA SER A 180 24.35 -1.58 11.76
C SER A 180 25.02 -0.24 11.40
N PRO A 181 25.57 0.50 12.39
CA PRO A 181 26.21 1.78 12.11
C PRO A 181 27.32 1.55 11.08
N LEU A 182 27.42 2.48 10.12
CA LEU A 182 28.48 2.59 9.10
C LEU A 182 29.90 2.78 9.68
N ASN A 183 30.18 2.20 10.83
CA ASN A 183 31.46 2.31 11.49
C ASN A 183 32.20 0.97 11.39
N ASP A 184 33.29 1.03 10.65
CA ASP A 184 34.50 0.23 10.81
C ASP A 184 34.40 -1.25 10.40
N LYS A 185 34.03 -1.50 9.14
CA LYS A 185 34.60 -2.66 8.44
C LYS A 185 35.19 -2.24 7.10
N GLU A 186 36.47 -2.56 7.03
CA GLU A 186 37.46 -2.33 6.00
C GLU A 186 36.94 -2.65 4.59
N GLU A 187 37.60 -2.00 3.63
CA GLU A 187 37.51 -2.15 2.17
C GLU A 187 37.32 -3.61 1.71
N GLU A 188 36.09 -4.12 1.76
CA GLU A 188 35.66 -5.30 1.02
C GLU A 188 34.94 -4.83 -0.24
N GLU A 189 35.42 -5.28 -1.40
CA GLU A 189 35.01 -4.89 -2.74
C GLU A 189 33.48 -4.69 -2.87
N GLU A 190 33.09 -3.48 -3.27
CA GLU A 190 31.73 -2.94 -3.39
C GLU A 190 30.77 -3.79 -4.27
N ASP A 191 31.30 -4.80 -4.95
CA ASP A 191 30.62 -5.70 -5.89
C ASP A 191 30.02 -6.98 -5.26
N THR A 192 30.28 -7.29 -3.98
CA THR A 192 29.99 -8.65 -3.45
C THR A 192 28.63 -8.80 -2.72
N LYS A 193 27.84 -7.74 -2.55
CA LYS A 193 26.47 -7.85 -1.99
C LYS A 193 25.43 -7.18 -2.89
N PRO A 194 24.90 -7.87 -3.91
CA PRO A 194 23.87 -7.30 -4.80
C PRO A 194 22.65 -6.78 -4.04
N ASP A 195 22.36 -7.33 -2.86
CA ASP A 195 21.26 -6.89 -1.99
C ASP A 195 21.47 -5.49 -1.39
N LEU A 196 22.71 -5.11 -1.04
CA LEU A 196 23.00 -3.80 -0.45
C LEU A 196 22.89 -2.68 -1.49
N ASN A 197 23.39 -2.91 -2.71
CA ASN A 197 23.30 -1.96 -3.81
C ASN A 197 21.84 -1.76 -4.27
N GLN A 198 21.03 -2.82 -4.27
CA GLN A 198 19.59 -2.72 -4.58
C GLN A 198 18.80 -1.97 -3.49
N LYS A 199 19.12 -2.18 -2.21
CA LYS A 199 18.55 -1.40 -1.10
C LYS A 199 18.92 0.08 -1.20
N LYS A 200 20.20 0.38 -1.46
CA LYS A 200 20.68 1.75 -1.68
C LYS A 200 19.92 2.42 -2.84
N LEU A 201 19.73 1.71 -3.95
CA LEU A 201 18.97 2.20 -5.11
C LEU A 201 17.50 2.54 -4.76
N PHE A 202 16.87 1.80 -3.84
CA PHE A 202 15.54 2.13 -3.34
C PHE A 202 15.52 3.47 -2.58
N PHE A 203 16.45 3.68 -1.65
CA PHE A 203 16.50 4.89 -0.82
C PHE A 203 17.00 6.13 -1.59
N ASP A 204 17.90 5.96 -2.55
CA ASP A 204 18.45 7.05 -3.37
C ASP A 204 17.40 7.69 -4.29
N ARG A 205 16.31 6.98 -4.59
CA ARG A 205 15.16 7.52 -5.34
C ARG A 205 14.31 8.51 -4.55
N HIS A 206 14.60 8.70 -3.27
CA HIS A 206 13.79 9.46 -2.35
C HIS A 206 14.64 10.50 -1.63
N SER A 207 14.09 11.71 -1.42
CA SER A 207 14.79 12.73 -0.63
C SER A 207 15.01 12.24 0.80
N PRO A 208 16.04 12.72 1.53
CA PRO A 208 16.28 12.33 2.92
C PRO A 208 15.04 12.44 3.81
N TRP A 209 14.26 13.52 3.68
CA TRP A 209 13.01 13.71 4.43
C TRP A 209 11.95 12.63 4.19
N VAL A 210 11.91 12.06 2.99
CA VAL A 210 11.01 10.94 2.65
C VAL A 210 11.50 9.65 3.31
N ASN A 211 12.81 9.46 3.37
CA ASN A 211 13.41 8.29 4.02
C ASN A 211 13.20 8.36 5.53
N GLU A 212 13.27 9.56 6.14
CA GLU A 212 12.90 9.78 7.54
C GLU A 212 11.43 9.41 7.82
N GLN A 213 10.49 9.77 6.93
CA GLN A 213 9.08 9.34 7.07
C GLN A 213 8.93 7.82 7.06
N LEU A 214 9.73 7.13 6.25
CA LEU A 214 9.75 5.68 6.16
C LEU A 214 10.35 5.06 7.43
N ALA A 215 11.44 5.62 7.94
CA ALA A 215 12.08 5.21 9.20
C ALA A 215 11.10 5.36 10.38
N CYS A 216 10.35 6.46 10.47
CA CYS A 216 9.34 6.65 11.51
C CYS A 216 8.26 5.55 11.51
N VAL A 217 7.83 5.12 10.32
CA VAL A 217 6.87 4.00 10.17
C VAL A 217 7.51 2.67 10.56
N TYR A 218 8.77 2.44 10.17
CA TYR A 218 9.55 1.27 10.58
C TYR A 218 9.63 1.18 12.12
N ASP A 219 10.07 2.24 12.80
CA ASP A 219 10.23 2.27 14.26
C ASP A 219 8.90 2.01 14.98
N TYR A 220 7.81 2.58 14.47
CA TYR A 220 6.48 2.31 15.01
C TYR A 220 6.09 0.83 14.87
N LEU A 221 6.30 0.23 13.69
CA LEU A 221 5.94 -1.15 13.45
C LEU A 221 6.84 -2.11 14.25
N GLU A 222 8.13 -1.82 14.35
CA GLU A 222 9.09 -2.57 15.17
C GLU A 222 8.72 -2.50 16.65
N THR A 223 8.44 -1.31 17.19
CA THR A 223 8.02 -1.15 18.60
C THR A 223 6.67 -1.82 18.88
N ARG A 224 5.77 -1.89 17.90
CA ARG A 224 4.52 -2.65 18.04
C ARG A 224 4.77 -4.16 18.09
N LEU A 225 5.64 -4.68 17.22
CA LEU A 225 5.94 -6.11 17.12
C LEU A 225 6.77 -6.59 18.33
N THR A 226 7.81 -5.85 18.71
CA THR A 226 8.67 -6.14 19.88
C THR A 226 7.97 -5.79 21.20
N GLY A 227 7.14 -4.75 21.20
CA GLY A 227 6.25 -4.39 22.32
C GLY A 227 5.23 -5.48 22.67
N GLY A 228 4.89 -6.36 21.71
CA GLY A 228 4.08 -7.56 21.99
C GLY A 228 4.77 -8.57 22.92
N GLU A 229 6.11 -8.60 22.93
CA GLU A 229 6.90 -9.38 23.89
C GLU A 229 7.25 -8.56 25.15
N PHE A 230 7.49 -7.25 25.00
CA PHE A 230 7.81 -6.36 26.13
C PHE A 230 6.61 -6.07 27.05
N LEU A 231 5.36 -6.09 26.53
CA LEU A 231 4.16 -5.92 27.35
C LEU A 231 3.80 -7.15 28.20
N LYS A 232 4.49 -8.29 28.03
CA LYS A 232 4.42 -9.42 28.97
C LYS A 232 5.41 -9.29 30.14
N GLN A 233 6.41 -8.41 30.06
CA GLN A 233 7.37 -8.20 31.13
C GLN A 233 7.07 -6.99 32.04
N PHE A 234 6.15 -6.11 31.64
CA PHE A 234 5.74 -4.95 32.44
C PHE A 234 4.30 -5.02 32.97
N ALA A 235 3.64 -6.17 32.85
CA ALA A 235 2.50 -6.51 33.70
C ALA A 235 3.01 -7.00 35.06
N LEU A 236 3.40 -6.06 35.91
CA LEU A 236 3.46 -6.26 37.37
C LEU A 236 2.04 -6.19 37.94
#